data_AF-A0A5N5PFU8-F1
#
_entry.id   AF-A0A5N5PFU8-F1
#
_cell.length_a   1.000
_cell.length_b   1.000
_cell.length_c   1.000
_cell.angle_alpha   90.00
_cell.angle_beta   90.00
_cell.angle_gamma   90.00
#
_symmetry.space_group_name_H-M   'P 1'
#
loop_
_entity.id
_entity.type
_entity.pdbx_description
1 polymer ?
#
loop_
_entity_poly.entity_id
_entity_poly.type
_entity_poly.pdbx_seq_one_letter_code
_entity_poly.pdbx_strand_id
1 'polypeptide(L)'
;MSPPQSEAFKKAVQDSKKLTSKPSNDDLLQLYALFKVATGEDISKAPAPGMFDLKGKAKKAAWQKIADEGISAEEAQAKYVTLVEGMKETYGYDESKEPEAVGA
;
A
#
# COMPACT_ATOMS: atom_id res chain seq x y z
N MET A 1 -18.01 2.63 -8.91
CA MET A 1 -18.34 2.06 -7.58
C MET A 1 -17.04 1.51 -7.04
N SER A 2 -16.50 2.08 -5.96
CA SER A 2 -15.31 1.48 -5.33
C SER A 2 -15.67 0.12 -4.74
N PRO A 3 -14.82 -0.90 -4.87
CA PRO A 3 -15.05 -2.22 -4.30
C PRO A 3 -15.19 -2.14 -2.76
N PRO A 4 -16.00 -3.02 -2.15
CA PRO A 4 -16.14 -3.06 -0.71
C PRO A 4 -14.78 -3.39 -0.08
N GLN A 5 -14.35 -2.54 0.87
CA GLN A 5 -13.13 -2.74 1.64
C GLN A 5 -13.43 -3.58 2.86
N SER A 6 -12.76 -4.72 2.99
CA SER A 6 -12.79 -5.57 4.18
C SER A 6 -12.31 -4.84 5.43
N GLU A 7 -12.84 -5.22 6.59
CA GLU A 7 -12.41 -4.67 7.87
C GLU A 7 -10.93 -4.99 8.15
N ALA A 8 -10.48 -6.19 7.76
CA ALA A 8 -9.08 -6.61 7.85
C ALA A 8 -8.16 -5.67 7.07
N PHE A 9 -8.55 -5.27 5.85
CA PHE A 9 -7.79 -4.30 5.06
C PHE A 9 -7.74 -2.93 5.72
N LYS A 10 -8.89 -2.40 6.18
CA LYS A 10 -8.93 -1.10 6.87
C LYS A 10 -8.04 -1.10 8.11
N LYS A 11 -8.08 -2.19 8.88
CA LYS A 11 -7.21 -2.40 10.04
C LYS A 11 -5.74 -2.46 9.63
N ALA A 12 -5.38 -3.24 8.60
CA ALA A 12 -4.02 -3.30 8.08
C ALA A 12 -3.50 -1.93 7.59
N VAL A 13 -4.36 -1.11 6.97
CA VAL A 13 -4.00 0.25 6.55
C VAL A 13 -3.69 1.16 7.74
N GLN A 14 -4.41 0.99 8.85
CA GLN A 14 -4.08 1.69 10.10
C GLN A 14 -2.80 1.14 10.72
N ASP A 15 -2.69 -0.18 10.78
CA ASP A 15 -1.59 -0.87 11.41
C ASP A 15 -0.25 -0.62 10.70
N SER A 16 -0.25 -0.48 9.36
CA SER A 16 0.95 -0.12 8.59
C SER A 16 1.51 1.26 8.94
N LYS A 17 0.69 2.16 9.48
CA LYS A 17 1.12 3.49 9.98
C LYS A 17 1.60 3.45 11.44
N LYS A 18 1.35 2.34 12.13
CA LYS A 18 1.74 2.10 13.53
C LYS A 18 2.98 1.21 13.66
N LEU A 19 3.66 0.94 12.55
CA LEU A 19 4.93 0.22 12.57
C LEU A 19 5.95 1.04 13.37
N THR A 20 6.70 0.37 14.24
CA THR A 20 7.68 1.04 15.10
C THR A 20 8.92 1.44 14.32
N SER A 21 9.29 0.62 13.33
CA SER A 21 10.37 0.90 12.39
C SER A 21 9.85 1.34 11.02
N LYS A 22 10.61 2.19 10.35
CA LYS A 22 10.30 2.65 9.00
C LYS A 22 10.49 1.50 8.00
N PRO A 23 9.46 1.12 7.23
CA PRO A 23 9.60 0.10 6.19
C PRO A 23 10.56 0.56 5.09
N SER A 24 11.11 -0.42 4.38
CA SER A 24 11.94 -0.18 3.20
C SER A 24 11.15 0.55 2.11
N ASN A 25 11.84 1.23 1.20
CA ASN A 25 11.15 1.96 0.13
C ASN A 25 10.34 1.01 -0.77
N ASP A 26 10.86 -0.18 -1.08
CA ASP A 26 10.16 -1.24 -1.82
C ASP A 26 8.86 -1.69 -1.14
N ASP A 27 8.91 -1.89 0.18
CA ASP A 27 7.76 -2.23 1.02
C ASP A 27 6.66 -1.17 0.96
N LEU A 28 7.04 0.11 1.07
CA LEU A 28 6.13 1.23 0.93
C LEU A 28 5.52 1.30 -0.48
N LEU A 29 6.30 0.96 -1.51
CA LEU A 29 5.83 0.92 -2.90
C LEU A 29 4.83 -0.22 -3.12
N GLN A 30 5.07 -1.40 -2.53
CA GLN A 30 4.15 -2.53 -2.59
C GLN A 30 2.84 -2.26 -1.85
N LEU A 31 2.91 -1.70 -0.63
CA LEU A 31 1.71 -1.27 0.11
C LEU A 31 0.91 -0.26 -0.71
N TYR A 32 1.58 0.74 -1.29
CA TYR A 32 0.93 1.71 -2.16
C TYR A 32 0.23 1.04 -3.34
N ALA A 33 0.95 0.20 -4.09
CA ALA A 33 0.41 -0.50 -5.26
C ALA A 33 -0.84 -1.34 -4.94
N LEU A 34 -0.73 -2.18 -3.90
CA LEU A 34 -1.83 -3.03 -3.43
C LEU A 34 -3.01 -2.19 -2.95
N PHE A 35 -2.76 -1.11 -2.21
CA PHE A 35 -3.81 -0.21 -1.74
C PHE A 35 -4.61 0.39 -2.90
N LYS A 36 -3.92 0.88 -3.95
CA LYS A 36 -4.59 1.49 -5.11
C LYS A 36 -5.49 0.49 -5.83
N VAL A 37 -5.01 -0.72 -6.08
CA VAL A 37 -5.82 -1.79 -6.70
C VAL A 37 -6.96 -2.25 -5.78
N ALA A 38 -6.69 -2.42 -4.48
CA ALA A 38 -7.68 -2.77 -3.46
C ALA A 38 -8.81 -1.73 -3.35
N THR A 39 -8.51 -0.46 -3.60
CA THR A 39 -9.51 0.63 -3.64
C THR A 39 -10.24 0.76 -4.97
N GLY A 40 -9.88 -0.06 -5.97
CA GLY A 40 -10.41 0.01 -7.32
C GLY A 40 -10.01 1.29 -8.05
N GLU A 41 -8.87 1.88 -7.72
CA GLU A 41 -8.34 3.00 -8.49
C GLU A 41 -7.79 2.51 -9.83
N ASP A 42 -7.97 3.34 -10.85
CA ASP A 42 -7.50 3.07 -12.20
C ASP A 42 -6.15 3.74 -12.43
N ILE A 43 -5.14 2.94 -12.78
CA ILE A 43 -3.79 3.44 -13.03
C ILE A 43 -3.72 4.40 -14.22
N SER A 44 -4.64 4.28 -15.18
CA SER A 44 -4.74 5.17 -16.34
C SER A 44 -5.15 6.58 -15.92
N LYS A 45 -5.86 6.71 -14.80
CA LYS A 45 -6.22 8.01 -14.21
C LYS A 45 -5.09 8.61 -13.38
N ALA A 46 -4.05 7.83 -13.08
CA ALA A 46 -2.90 8.31 -12.33
C ALA A 46 -2.06 9.25 -13.21
N PRO A 47 -1.77 10.48 -12.75
CA PRO A 47 -0.91 11.40 -13.49
C PRO A 47 0.44 10.73 -13.77
N ALA A 48 0.92 10.88 -15.00
CA ALA A 48 2.24 10.39 -15.35
C ALA A 48 3.28 11.14 -14.50
N PRO A 49 4.18 10.43 -13.78
CA PRO A 49 5.22 11.08 -13.01
C PRO A 49 6.15 11.85 -13.96
N GLY A 50 6.59 13.02 -13.51
CA GLY A 50 7.48 13.89 -14.29
C GLY A 50 8.82 13.21 -14.61
N MET A 51 9.55 13.74 -15.59
CA MET A 51 10.83 13.16 -16.05
C MET A 51 11.82 12.93 -14.89
N PHE A 52 11.85 13.84 -13.93
CA PHE A 52 12.73 13.85 -12.76
C PHE A 52 12.13 13.21 -11.50
N ASP A 53 10.86 12.78 -11.53
CA ASP A 53 10.20 12.18 -10.36
C ASP A 53 10.43 10.66 -10.30
N LEU A 54 11.61 10.27 -9.81
CA LEU A 54 11.99 8.86 -9.66
C LEU A 54 11.06 8.12 -8.67
N LYS A 55 10.60 8.79 -7.60
CA LYS A 55 9.69 8.21 -6.61
C LYS A 55 8.31 7.98 -7.20
N GLY A 56 7.76 8.94 -7.94
CA GLY A 56 6.50 8.81 -8.65
C GLY A 56 6.56 7.71 -9.72
N LYS A 57 7.68 7.61 -10.45
CA LYS A 57 7.95 6.51 -11.39
C LYS A 57 7.92 5.16 -10.69
N ALA A 58 8.61 5.01 -9.56
CA ALA A 58 8.60 3.77 -8.80
C ALA A 58 7.21 3.40 -8.28
N LYS A 59 6.45 4.37 -7.74
CA LYS A 59 5.05 4.17 -7.29
C LYS A 59 4.15 3.71 -8.42
N LYS A 60 4.23 4.38 -9.58
CA LYS A 60 3.44 4.01 -10.76
C LYS A 60 3.86 2.65 -11.29
N ALA A 61 5.16 2.34 -11.33
CA ALA A 61 5.65 1.03 -11.77
C ALA A 61 5.18 -0.11 -10.86
N ALA A 62 5.26 0.06 -9.53
CA ALA A 62 4.77 -0.92 -8.57
C ALA A 62 3.26 -1.13 -8.72
N TRP A 63 2.48 -0.04 -8.81
CA TRP A 63 1.04 -0.13 -9.05
C TRP A 63 0.73 -0.80 -10.39
N GLN A 64 1.45 -0.45 -11.46
CA GLN A 64 1.25 -1.04 -12.78
C GLN A 64 1.50 -2.53 -12.75
N LYS A 65 2.55 -2.99 -12.05
CA LYS A 65 2.83 -4.42 -11.89
C LYS A 65 1.64 -5.17 -11.28
N ILE A 66 1.07 -4.66 -10.20
CA ILE A 66 -0.10 -5.29 -9.55
C ILE A 66 -1.35 -5.20 -10.42
N ALA A 67 -1.54 -4.09 -11.14
CA ALA A 67 -2.67 -3.93 -12.06
C ALA A 67 -2.56 -4.87 -13.27
N ASP A 68 -1.35 -5.11 -13.77
CA ASP A 68 -1.06 -6.01 -14.89
C ASP A 68 -1.23 -7.49 -14.49
N GLU A 69 -1.00 -7.83 -13.22
CA GLU A 69 -1.37 -9.15 -12.67
C GLU A 69 -2.87 -9.43 -12.79
N GLY A 70 -3.71 -8.40 -13.00
CA GLY A 70 -5.16 -8.56 -13.19
C GLY A 70 -5.88 -9.04 -11.94
N ILE A 71 -5.30 -8.85 -10.75
CA ILE A 71 -5.90 -9.30 -9.49
C ILE A 71 -7.14 -8.47 -9.13
N SER A 72 -8.09 -9.13 -8.50
CA SER A 72 -9.29 -8.46 -8.02
C SER A 72 -8.98 -7.56 -6.81
N ALA A 73 -9.86 -6.59 -6.55
CA ALA A 73 -9.71 -5.73 -5.37
C ALA A 73 -9.67 -6.52 -4.06
N GLU A 74 -10.43 -7.61 -3.96
CA GLU A 74 -10.43 -8.50 -2.80
C GLU A 74 -9.08 -9.23 -2.63
N GLU A 75 -8.49 -9.70 -3.72
CA GLU A 75 -7.16 -10.32 -3.70
C GLU A 75 -6.08 -9.31 -3.31
N ALA A 76 -6.15 -8.08 -3.84
CA ALA A 76 -5.25 -7.00 -3.47
C ALA A 76 -5.36 -6.67 -1.98
N GLN A 77 -6.57 -6.68 -1.42
CA GLN A 77 -6.80 -6.52 0.02
C GLN A 77 -6.17 -7.65 0.83
N ALA A 78 -6.38 -8.91 0.42
CA ALA A 78 -5.78 -10.06 1.10
C ALA A 78 -4.25 -10.00 1.09
N LYS A 79 -3.65 -9.73 -0.09
CA LYS A 79 -2.20 -9.53 -0.23
C LYS A 79 -1.70 -8.38 0.64
N TYR A 80 -2.45 -7.28 0.73
CA TYR A 80 -2.10 -6.13 1.57
C TYR A 80 -2.08 -6.50 3.06
N VAL A 81 -3.10 -7.24 3.53
CA VAL A 81 -3.16 -7.69 4.92
C VAL A 81 -1.97 -8.57 5.25
N THR A 82 -1.69 -9.59 4.43
CA THR A 82 -0.54 -10.49 4.60
C THR A 82 0.79 -9.72 4.61
N LEU A 83 0.94 -8.75 3.71
CA LEU A 83 2.14 -7.91 3.64
C LEU A 83 2.32 -7.10 4.94
N VAL A 84 1.26 -6.46 5.43
CA VAL A 84 1.31 -5.70 6.68
C VAL A 84 1.62 -6.61 7.86
N GLU A 85 1.02 -7.80 7.94
CA GLU A 85 1.32 -8.76 9.02
C GLU A 85 2.80 -9.13 9.05
N GLY A 86 3.40 -9.46 7.91
CA GLY A 86 4.85 -9.72 7.82
C GLY A 86 5.70 -8.50 8.19
N MET A 87 5.23 -7.29 7.88
CA MET A 87 5.88 -6.05 8.29
C MET A 87 5.81 -5.83 9.80
N LYS A 88 4.71 -6.19 10.46
CA LYS A 88 4.61 -6.09 11.92
C LYS A 88 5.66 -6.96 12.61
N GLU A 89 5.89 -8.16 12.07
CA GLU A 89 6.91 -9.07 12.59
C GLU A 89 8.34 -8.57 12.30
N THR A 90 8.56 -8.04 11.09
CA THR A 90 9.90 -7.60 10.64
C THR A 90 10.32 -6.26 11.24
N TYR A 91 9.41 -5.29 11.26
CA TYR A 91 9.66 -3.90 11.65
C TYR A 91 9.19 -3.56 13.06
N GLY A 92 8.43 -4.46 13.69
CA GLY A 92 7.74 -4.21 14.95
C GLY A 92 6.44 -3.43 14.75
N TYR A 93 5.45 -3.74 15.58
CA TYR A 93 4.13 -3.11 15.57
C TYR A 93 3.75 -2.71 16.98
N ASP A 94 3.27 -1.48 17.11
CA ASP A 94 2.80 -0.97 18.39
C ASP A 94 1.40 -0.40 18.22
N GLU A 95 0.39 -1.12 18.74
CA GLU A 95 -1.00 -0.71 18.61
C GLU A 95 -1.32 0.59 19.35
N SER A 96 -0.51 0.92 20.37
CA SER A 96 -0.64 2.09 21.22
C SER A 96 0.06 3.31 20.63
N LYS A 97 0.92 3.12 19.62
CA LYS A 97 1.53 4.21 18.87
C LYS A 97 0.48 4.95 18.04
N GLU A 98 0.38 6.25 18.24
CA GLU A 98 -0.40 7.12 17.38
C GLU A 98 0.19 7.07 15.96
N PRO A 99 -0.63 6.95 14.90
CA PRO A 99 -0.13 6.86 13.54
C PRO A 99 0.64 8.13 13.19
N GLU A 100 1.97 8.04 13.19
CA GLU A 100 2.83 9.12 12.71
C GLU A 100 2.45 9.39 11.25
N ALA A 101 2.03 10.62 10.97
CA ALA A 101 1.80 11.05 9.61
C ALA A 101 3.14 11.01 8.88
N VAL A 102 3.35 9.96 8.08
CA VAL A 102 4.59 9.77 7.32
C VAL A 102 4.67 10.88 6.27
N GLY A 103 5.27 12.01 6.64
CA GLY A 103 5.34 13.22 5.82
C GLY A 103 5.43 14.50 6.64
N ALA A 104 6.54 14.67 7.36
CA ALA A 104 7.07 15.99 7.73
C ALA A 104 8.38 16.21 6.97
#